data_AF-X1MPD7-F1
#
_entry.id   AF-X1MPD7-F1
#
_cell.length_a   1.000
_cell.length_b   1.000
_cell.length_c   1.000
_cell.angle_alpha   90.00
_cell.angle_beta   90.00
_cell.angle_gamma   90.00
#
_symmetry.space_group_name_H-M   'P 1'
#
loop_
_entity.id
_entity.type
_entity.pdbx_description
1 polymer ?
#
loop_
_entity_poly.entity_id
_entity_poly.type
_entity_poly.pdbx_seq_one_letter_code
_entity_poly.pdbx_strand_id
1 'polypeptide(L)'
;MHIADFSRGHLGANAIVGGSMGMAVGSGMASRYFEDKRLTLCFAGDGAFNNGIAHETINMATMAQFTNGLMSKKFGIPIVFAAVNNQYGMTGQQRGEVTGIEFV
;
A
#
# COMPACT_ATOMS: atom_id res chain seq x y z
N MET A 1 -10.84 12.56 8.48
CA MET A 1 -10.33 13.73 7.71
C MET A 1 -9.89 13.24 6.34
N HIS A 2 -10.33 13.89 5.26
CA HIS A 2 -9.90 13.56 3.88
C HIS A 2 -9.05 14.70 3.35
N ILE A 3 -7.73 14.48 3.22
CA ILE A 3 -6.76 15.50 2.79
C ILE A 3 -6.04 14.98 1.54
N ALA A 4 -5.78 15.86 0.58
CA ALA A 4 -4.91 15.61 -0.57
C ALA A 4 -4.12 16.88 -0.90
N ASP A 5 -2.86 16.72 -1.32
CA ASP A 5 -2.02 17.82 -1.79
C ASP A 5 -1.03 17.29 -2.83
N PHE A 6 -1.44 17.35 -4.09
CA PHE A 6 -0.63 16.88 -5.21
C PHE A 6 0.64 17.70 -5.41
N SER A 7 0.66 18.97 -4.97
CA SER A 7 1.87 19.81 -5.06
C SER A 7 3.00 19.30 -4.15
N ARG A 8 2.64 18.52 -3.13
CA ARG A 8 3.56 17.85 -2.19
C ARG A 8 3.67 16.35 -2.42
N GLY A 9 3.10 15.83 -3.51
CA GLY A 9 3.08 14.39 -3.80
C GLY A 9 2.15 13.57 -2.90
N HIS A 10 1.26 14.21 -2.14
CA HIS A 10 0.28 13.53 -1.32
C HIS A 10 -0.96 13.17 -2.14
N LEU A 11 -1.06 11.90 -2.55
CA LEU A 11 -2.09 11.40 -3.48
C LEU A 11 -3.51 11.36 -2.92
N GLY A 12 -3.67 11.57 -1.61
CA GLY A 12 -4.97 11.70 -0.96
C GLY A 12 -5.26 10.62 0.07
N ALA A 13 -6.06 10.96 1.07
CA ALA A 13 -6.63 10.01 2.01
C ALA A 13 -7.91 9.36 1.43
N ASN A 14 -8.07 8.06 1.65
CA ASN A 14 -9.23 7.29 1.22
C ASN A 14 -10.13 6.97 2.42
N ALA A 15 -11.45 7.06 2.25
CA ALA A 15 -12.45 6.69 3.25
C ALA A 15 -12.52 5.18 3.52
N ILE A 16 -12.11 4.37 2.53
CA ILE A 16 -12.12 2.92 2.60
C ILE A 16 -10.83 2.43 3.27
N VAL A 17 -11.00 1.70 4.37
CA VAL A 17 -9.89 1.06 5.11
C VAL A 17 -9.10 0.17 4.15
N GLY A 18 -7.81 0.44 4.01
CA GLY A 18 -6.91 -0.29 3.10
C GLY A 18 -7.03 0.05 1.61
N GLY A 19 -8.05 0.81 1.19
CA GLY A 19 -8.25 1.19 -0.22
C GLY A 19 -7.09 1.98 -0.83
N SER A 20 -6.34 2.73 -0.02
CA SER A 20 -5.15 3.47 -0.44
C SER A 20 -3.99 2.58 -0.90
N MET A 21 -3.91 1.32 -0.46
CA MET A 21 -2.83 0.40 -0.85
C MET A 21 -2.84 0.11 -2.36
N GLY A 22 -4.04 -0.03 -2.95
CA GLY A 22 -4.18 -0.21 -4.40
C GLY A 22 -3.71 1.01 -5.19
N MET A 23 -4.11 2.21 -4.74
CA MET A 23 -3.68 3.46 -5.34
C MET A 23 -2.16 3.64 -5.25
N ALA A 24 -1.57 3.27 -4.11
CA ALA A 24 -0.13 3.37 -3.90
C ALA A 24 0.64 2.43 -4.85
N VAL A 25 0.21 1.19 -5.04
CA VAL A 25 0.82 0.27 -6.01
C VAL A 25 0.72 0.82 -7.43
N GLY A 26 -0.44 1.39 -7.80
CA GLY A 26 -0.61 2.09 -9.08
C GLY A 26 0.36 3.26 -9.27
N SER A 27 0.58 4.07 -8.23
CA SER A 27 1.56 5.17 -8.25
C SER A 27 3.00 4.68 -8.39
N GLY A 28 3.37 3.59 -7.71
CA GLY A 28 4.69 2.99 -7.86
C GLY A 28 4.87 2.42 -9.26
N MET A 29 3.83 1.81 -9.82
CA MET A 29 3.83 1.28 -11.19
C MET A 29 4.01 2.39 -12.23
N ALA A 30 3.38 3.54 -12.03
CA ALA A 30 3.59 4.73 -12.85
C ALA A 30 5.04 5.22 -12.76
N SER A 31 5.62 5.30 -11.56
CA SER A 31 7.03 5.70 -11.36
C SER A 31 7.99 4.73 -12.05
N ARG A 32 7.67 3.43 -12.01
CA ARG A 32 8.39 2.38 -12.76
C ARG A 32 8.32 2.61 -14.28
N TYR A 33 7.15 2.93 -14.83
CA TYR A 33 6.98 3.15 -16.27
C TYR A 33 7.59 4.46 -16.78
N PHE A 34 7.49 5.53 -16.01
CA PHE A 34 8.04 6.84 -16.40
C PHE A 34 9.54 6.97 -16.13
N GLU A 35 10.16 6.00 -15.47
CA GLU A 35 11.57 6.02 -15.06
C GLU A 35 11.97 7.32 -14.33
N ASP A 36 11.04 7.91 -13.58
CA ASP A 36 11.16 9.25 -12.98
C ASP A 36 11.92 9.27 -11.65
N LYS A 37 12.46 8.12 -11.24
CA LYS A 37 13.21 7.89 -9.99
C LYS A 37 12.42 8.24 -8.73
N ARG A 38 11.09 8.20 -8.78
CA ARG A 38 10.22 8.36 -7.60
C ARG A 38 9.96 7.03 -6.90
N LEU A 39 9.60 7.15 -5.63
CA LEU A 39 9.18 6.06 -4.74
C LEU A 39 7.83 6.41 -4.15
N THR A 40 6.91 5.44 -4.07
CA THR A 40 5.64 5.63 -3.37
C THR A 40 5.74 5.17 -1.92
N LEU A 41 5.26 6.00 -0.99
CA LEU A 41 5.08 5.64 0.43
C LEU A 41 3.60 5.39 0.72
N CYS A 42 3.27 4.22 1.23
CA CYS A 42 1.91 3.86 1.61
C CYS A 42 1.80 3.64 3.12
N PHE A 43 1.15 4.57 3.82
CA PHE A 43 0.85 4.40 5.24
C PHE A 43 -0.52 3.73 5.39
N ALA A 44 -0.55 2.63 6.15
CA ALA A 44 -1.78 1.91 6.46
C ALA A 44 -1.72 1.36 7.89
N GLY A 45 -2.83 1.41 8.61
CA GLY A 45 -2.92 0.82 9.95
C GLY A 45 -2.88 -0.70 9.90
N ASP A 46 -2.41 -1.34 10.96
CA ASP A 46 -2.49 -2.80 11.19
C ASP A 46 -3.86 -3.41 10.82
N GLY A 47 -4.97 -2.81 11.25
CA GLY A 47 -6.32 -3.31 10.89
C GLY A 47 -6.62 -3.25 9.38
N ALA A 48 -5.97 -2.34 8.64
CA ALA A 48 -6.11 -2.27 7.19
C ALA A 48 -5.41 -3.43 6.47
N PHE A 49 -4.32 -3.96 7.05
CA PHE A 49 -3.58 -5.11 6.49
C PHE A 49 -4.36 -6.42 6.56
N ASN A 50 -5.45 -6.49 7.34
CA ASN A 50 -6.34 -7.65 7.38
C ASN A 50 -7.30 -7.71 6.17
N ASN A 51 -7.39 -6.67 5.35
CA ASN A 51 -8.21 -6.68 4.13
C ASN A 51 -7.49 -7.44 3.00
N GLY A 52 -8.27 -8.10 2.13
CA GLY A 52 -7.74 -8.81 0.96
C GLY A 52 -6.88 -7.94 0.04
N ILE A 53 -7.22 -6.65 -0.09
CA ILE A 53 -6.45 -5.69 -0.89
C ILE A 53 -4.99 -5.58 -0.42
N ALA A 54 -4.69 -5.79 0.86
CA ALA A 54 -3.33 -5.79 1.37
C ALA A 54 -2.50 -6.90 0.71
N HIS A 55 -3.05 -8.11 0.67
CA HIS A 55 -2.39 -9.27 0.05
C HIS A 55 -2.25 -9.10 -1.46
N GLU A 56 -3.30 -8.64 -2.14
CA GLU A 56 -3.28 -8.38 -3.58
C GLU A 56 -2.21 -7.37 -3.96
N THR A 57 -2.12 -6.27 -3.22
CA THR A 57 -1.19 -5.16 -3.49
C THR A 57 0.25 -5.52 -3.19
N ILE A 58 0.52 -6.22 -2.08
CA ILE A 58 1.86 -6.73 -1.75
C ILE A 58 2.32 -7.74 -2.80
N ASN A 59 1.46 -8.69 -3.18
CA ASN A 59 1.77 -9.65 -4.23
C ASN A 59 2.13 -8.92 -5.54
N MET A 60 1.29 -7.97 -5.97
CA MET A 60 1.53 -7.15 -7.17
C MET A 60 2.83 -6.35 -7.08
N ALA A 61 3.15 -5.77 -5.92
CA ALA A 61 4.36 -4.99 -5.73
C ALA A 61 5.65 -5.80 -5.96
N THR A 62 5.62 -7.11 -5.66
CA THR A 62 6.77 -8.01 -5.83
C THR A 62 6.93 -8.55 -7.25
N MET A 63 5.92 -8.42 -8.12
CA MET A 63 5.94 -9.01 -9.46
C MET A 63 6.85 -8.24 -10.41
N ALA A 64 8.11 -8.68 -10.49
CA ALA A 64 9.15 -8.11 -11.34
C ALA A 64 9.05 -8.52 -12.82
N GLN A 65 8.33 -9.61 -13.11
CA GLN A 65 8.30 -10.25 -14.43
C GLN A 65 7.53 -9.46 -15.49
N PHE A 66 6.66 -8.54 -15.09
CA PHE A 66 5.85 -7.79 -16.05
C PHE A 66 6.72 -6.83 -16.86
N THR A 67 6.73 -7.06 -18.17
CA THR A 67 7.34 -6.17 -19.18
C THR A 67 6.35 -5.99 -20.32
N ASN A 68 6.28 -4.80 -20.90
CA ASN A 68 5.40 -4.46 -22.02
C ASN A 68 6.01 -3.31 -22.85
N GLY A 69 5.27 -2.76 -23.81
CA GLY A 69 5.75 -1.63 -24.64
C GLY A 69 6.08 -0.35 -23.86
N LEU A 70 5.69 -0.25 -22.60
CA LEU A 70 6.00 0.86 -21.69
C LEU A 70 7.12 0.52 -20.70
N MET A 71 7.52 -0.76 -20.60
CA MET A 71 8.42 -1.23 -19.55
C MET A 71 9.27 -2.42 -20.00
N SER A 72 10.57 -2.20 -20.21
CA SER A 72 11.51 -3.24 -20.66
C SER A 72 12.34 -3.87 -19.54
N LYS A 73 12.52 -3.18 -18.40
CA LYS A 73 13.33 -3.65 -17.26
C LYS A 73 12.50 -4.51 -16.30
N LYS A 74 13.03 -5.66 -15.90
CA LYS A 74 12.43 -6.58 -14.92
C LYS A 74 12.86 -6.20 -13.50
N PHE A 75 11.99 -5.51 -12.77
CA PHE A 75 12.16 -5.22 -11.35
C PHE A 75 10.81 -4.99 -10.66
N GLY A 76 10.75 -5.10 -9.34
CA GLY A 76 9.52 -4.90 -8.57
C GLY A 76 8.99 -3.46 -8.64
N ILE A 77 7.83 -3.21 -8.05
CA ILE A 77 7.25 -1.87 -8.00
C ILE A 77 7.98 -1.02 -6.93
N PRO A 78 8.41 0.21 -7.24
CA PRO A 78 9.08 1.09 -6.28
C PRO A 78 8.08 1.65 -5.25
N ILE A 79 7.82 0.86 -4.21
CA ILE A 79 6.89 1.20 -3.13
C ILE A 79 7.42 0.72 -1.78
N VAL A 80 7.15 1.50 -0.72
CA VAL A 80 7.30 1.08 0.68
C VAL A 80 5.93 1.09 1.34
N PHE A 81 5.56 -0.05 1.92
CA PHE A 81 4.39 -0.15 2.79
C PHE A 81 4.83 0.11 4.24
N ALA A 82 4.37 1.22 4.81
CA ALA A 82 4.58 1.58 6.20
C ALA A 82 3.37 1.15 7.02
N ALA A 83 3.50 -0.01 7.68
CA ALA A 83 2.50 -0.50 8.62
C ALA A 83 2.53 0.31 9.91
N VAL A 84 1.44 1.02 10.19
CA VAL A 84 1.23 1.76 11.44
C VAL A 84 0.53 0.81 12.40
N ASN A 85 1.33 0.08 13.18
CA ASN A 85 0.82 -0.90 14.12
C ASN A 85 0.63 -0.27 15.51
N ASN A 86 -0.61 0.12 15.81
CA ASN A 86 -0.99 0.64 17.13
C ASN A 86 -1.76 -0.39 17.97
N GLN A 87 -1.88 -1.64 17.51
CA GLN A 87 -2.54 -2.77 18.17
C GLN A 87 -4.07 -2.69 18.24
N TYR A 88 -4.71 -1.74 17.57
CA TYR A 88 -6.17 -1.56 17.61
C TYR A 88 -6.78 -1.28 16.23
N GLY A 89 -7.72 -2.14 15.82
CA GLY A 89 -8.59 -1.94 14.68
C GLY A 89 -9.96 -1.44 15.13
N MET A 90 -10.24 -0.15 14.97
CA MET A 90 -11.47 0.48 15.48
C MET A 90 -11.61 0.29 17.00
N THR A 91 -12.60 -0.47 17.48
CA THR A 91 -12.82 -0.74 18.90
C THR A 91 -12.13 -2.01 19.39
N GLY A 92 -11.61 -2.85 18.48
CA GLY A 92 -11.06 -4.15 18.83
C GLY A 92 -9.53 -4.16 18.88
N GLN A 93 -8.98 -4.90 19.84
CA GLN A 93 -7.54 -5.19 19.89
C GLN A 93 -7.17 -6.19 18.79
N GLN A 94 -5.97 -6.07 18.20
CA GLN A 94 -5.53 -7.06 17.22
C GLN A 94 -5.52 -8.46 17.83
N ARG A 95 -4.89 -8.62 18.98
CA ARG A 95 -4.83 -9.89 19.70
C ARG A 95 -6.22 -10.35 20.17
N GLY A 96 -6.66 -11.51 19.71
CA GLY A 96 -7.84 -12.21 20.21
C GLY A 96 -9.20 -11.64 19.80
N GLU A 97 -9.26 -10.44 19.21
CA GLU A 97 -10.53 -9.81 18.78
C GLU A 97 -10.56 -9.56 17.28
N VAL A 98 -9.75 -8.61 16.78
CA VAL A 98 -9.71 -8.26 15.34
C VAL A 98 -8.96 -9.32 14.53
N THR A 99 -7.93 -9.92 15.13
CA THR A 99 -7.21 -11.07 14.56
C THR A 99 -7.24 -12.24 15.53
N GLY A 100 -7.45 -13.46 15.04
CA GLY A 100 -7.49 -14.67 15.86
C GLY A 100 -6.14 -15.15 16.38
N ILE A 101 -5.13 -14.27 16.42
CA ILE A 101 -3.76 -14.57 16.86
C ILE A 101 -3.58 -14.16 18.33
N GLU A 102 -2.84 -14.99 19.08
CA GLU A 102 -2.59 -14.76 20.50
C GLU A 102 -1.32 -13.94 20.78
N PHE A 103 -0.56 -13.58 19.76
CA PHE A 103 0.69 -12.84 19.88
C PHE A 103 0.81 -11.84 18.72
N VAL A 104 1.44 -10.69 19.00
CA VAL A 104 1.79 -9.64 18.02
C VAL A 104 3.22 -9.18 18.30
#